data_AF-A0A661E0W3-F1
#
_entry.id   AF-A0A661E0W3-F1
#
_cell.length_a   1.000
_cell.length_b   1.000
_cell.length_c   1.000
_cell.angle_alpha   90.00
_cell.angle_beta   90.00
_cell.angle_gamma   90.00
#
_symmetry.space_group_name_H-M   'P 1'
#
loop_
_entity.id
_entity.type
_entity.pdbx_description
1 polymer ?
#
loop_
_entity_poly.entity_id
_entity_poly.type
_entity_poly.pdbx_seq_one_letter_code
_entity_poly.pdbx_strand_id
1 'polypeptide(L)' 'GYEITLDLLRHGPSGSVGFYFVGPDGVAEMSYGARLFGEEELFNPRQLSMSPATIDVWQTGLDDEGASAADGLKSLGGNS' A
#
# COMPACT_ATOMS: atom_id res chain seq x y z
N GLY A 1 -9.60 14.76 9.81
CA GLY A 1 -8.43 14.00 9.31
C GLY A 1 -8.49 13.93 7.81
N TYR A 2 -7.43 13.48 7.14
CA TYR A 2 -7.45 13.25 5.70
C TYR A 2 -8.09 11.90 5.37
N GLU A 3 -8.78 11.82 4.24
CA GLU A 3 -9.43 10.59 3.76
C GLU A 3 -8.40 9.65 3.12
N ILE A 4 -8.40 8.39 3.55
CA ILE A 4 -7.58 7.33 2.95
C ILE A 4 -8.27 6.89 1.66
N THR A 5 -7.59 7.04 0.53
CA THR A 5 -8.12 6.73 -0.81
C THR A 5 -7.66 5.37 -1.32
N LEU A 6 -6.57 4.84 -0.78
CA LEU A 6 -6.15 3.47 -1.01
C LEU A 6 -5.66 2.94 0.33
N ASP A 7 -6.35 1.93 0.83
CA ASP A 7 -6.14 1.37 2.16
C ASP A 7 -4.80 0.63 2.26
N LEU A 8 -4.53 0.03 3.42
CA LEU A 8 -3.31 -0.71 3.67
C LEU A 8 -3.04 -1.76 2.59
N LEU A 9 -1.93 -1.58 1.89
CA LEU A 9 -1.50 -2.40 0.76
C LEU A 9 -0.03 -2.80 0.90
N ARG A 10 0.37 -3.79 0.09
CA ARG A 10 1.79 -4.13 -0.08
C ARG A 10 2.17 -4.06 -1.54
N HIS A 11 3.09 -3.15 -1.88
CA HIS A 11 3.60 -3.00 -3.23
C HIS A 11 4.47 -4.21 -3.62
N GLY A 12 4.14 -4.87 -4.72
CA GLY A 12 4.91 -6.01 -5.23
C GLY A 12 6.38 -5.67 -5.53
N PRO A 13 6.69 -4.55 -6.21
CA PRO A 13 8.05 -4.22 -6.57
C PRO A 13 8.93 -3.83 -5.37
N SER A 14 8.56 -2.82 -4.61
CA SER A 14 9.38 -2.32 -3.50
C SER A 14 9.30 -3.21 -2.26
N GLY A 15 8.25 -4.03 -2.14
CA GLY A 15 7.90 -4.77 -0.93
C GLY A 15 7.36 -3.88 0.20
N SER A 16 7.28 -2.56 -0.02
CA SER A 16 6.83 -1.60 0.99
C SER A 16 5.35 -1.78 1.29
N VAL A 17 5.01 -1.50 2.55
CA VAL A 17 3.64 -1.46 3.04
C VAL A 17 3.26 0.00 3.26
N GLY A 18 2.07 0.40 2.87
CA GLY A 18 1.64 1.79 2.99
C GLY A 18 0.16 1.99 2.76
N PHE A 19 -0.27 3.24 2.77
CA PHE A 19 -1.60 3.68 2.40
C PHE A 19 -1.52 5.08 1.76
N TYR A 20 -2.51 5.41 0.94
CA TYR A 20 -2.62 6.71 0.26
C TYR A 20 -3.76 7.53 0.81
N PHE A 21 -3.59 8.84 0.86
CA PHE A 21 -4.63 9.79 1.29
C PHE A 21 -4.57 11.09 0.48
N VAL A 22 -5.68 11.81 0.43
CA VAL A 22 -5.74 13.14 -0.21
C VAL A 22 -5.48 14.21 0.84
N GLY A 23 -4.32 14.84 0.74
CA GLY A 23 -3.94 16.04 1.48
C GLY A 23 -4.43 17.32 0.79
N PRO A 24 -4.11 18.51 1.35
CA PRO A 24 -4.58 19.79 0.84
C PRO A 24 -3.97 20.13 -0.54
N ASP A 25 -2.77 19.62 -0.81
CA ASP A 25 -2.00 19.90 -2.03
C ASP A 25 -1.98 18.74 -3.04
N GLY A 26 -2.58 17.58 -2.69
CA GLY A 26 -2.61 16.41 -3.57
C GLY A 26 -2.62 15.06 -2.84
N VAL A 27 -2.34 13.99 -3.57
CA VAL A 27 -2.24 12.63 -3.04
C VAL A 27 -0.88 12.44 -2.38
N ALA A 28 -0.87 11.92 -1.16
CA ALA A 28 0.33 11.56 -0.43
C ALA A 28 0.29 10.08 0.00
N GLU A 29 1.47 9.51 0.21
CA GLU A 29 1.66 8.14 0.69
C GLU A 29 2.41 8.16 2.02
N MET A 30 1.93 7.37 2.99
CA MET A 30 2.77 6.93 4.11
C MET A 30 3.22 5.51 3.82
N SER A 31 4.53 5.25 3.82
CA SER A 31 5.07 3.93 3.51
C SER A 31 6.21 3.52 4.45
N TYR A 32 6.37 2.20 4.60
CA TYR A 32 7.39 1.59 5.43
C TYR A 32 7.96 0.33 4.77
N GLY A 33 9.24 0.04 5.04
CA GLY A 33 9.85 -1.24 4.67
C GLY A 33 10.18 -1.39 3.19
N ALA A 34 10.30 -0.28 2.45
CA ALA A 34 10.86 -0.33 1.10
C ALA A 34 12.26 -0.95 1.15
N ARG A 35 12.56 -1.82 0.17
CA ARG A 35 13.91 -2.38 0.03
C ARG A 35 14.94 -1.27 -0.01
N LEU A 36 15.95 -1.39 0.84
CA LEU A 36 17.16 -0.60 0.78
C LEU A 36 18.19 -1.32 -0.07
N PHE A 37 18.92 -0.58 -0.88
CA PHE A 37 20.07 -1.09 -1.63
C PHE A 37 21.33 -0.94 -0.77
N GLY A 38 22.25 -1.89 -0.88
CA GLY A 38 23.58 -1.74 -0.27
C GLY A 38 24.33 -0.56 -0.90
N GLU A 39 25.29 0.03 -0.17
CA GLU A 39 26.08 1.17 -0.67
C GLU A 39 26.79 0.86 -1.99
N GLU A 40 27.29 -0.38 -2.13
CA GLU A 40 28.01 -0.88 -3.32
C GLU A 40 27.09 -1.64 -4.29
N GLU A 41 25.79 -1.69 -4.02
CA GLU A 41 24.85 -2.44 -4.86
C GLU A 41 24.50 -1.62 -6.11
N LEU A 42 24.88 -2.13 -7.29
CA LEU A 42 24.42 -1.58 -8.55
C LEU A 42 22.92 -1.84 -8.69
N PHE A 43 22.10 -0.80 -8.49
CA PHE A 43 20.68 -0.87 -8.80
C PHE A 43 20.51 -1.21 -10.28
N ASN A 44 19.81 -2.31 -10.56
CA ASN A 44 19.38 -2.67 -11.91
C ASN A 44 17.91 -2.29 -12.08
N PRO A 45 17.58 -1.18 -12.79
CA PRO A 45 16.21 -0.83 -13.08
C PRO A 45 15.52 -1.98 -13.80
N ARG A 46 14.34 -2.36 -13.32
CA ARG A 46 13.52 -3.38 -13.97
C ARG A 46 12.27 -2.73 -14.55
N GLN A 47 11.87 -3.20 -15.72
CA GLN A 47 10.57 -2.87 -16.27
C GLN A 47 9.49 -3.57 -15.43
N LEU A 48 8.52 -2.80 -14.94
CA LEU A 48 7.40 -3.34 -14.18
C LEU A 48 6.28 -3.79 -15.13
N SER A 49 5.61 -4.89 -14.79
CA SER A 49 4.39 -5.29 -15.46
C SER A 49 3.26 -4.33 -15.10
N MET A 50 2.37 -4.03 -16.06
CA MET A 50 1.12 -3.33 -15.77
C MET A 50 0.07 -4.33 -15.26
N SER A 51 0.22 -4.76 -14.00
CA SER A 51 -0.70 -5.69 -13.34
C SER A 51 -1.16 -5.13 -11.99
N PRO A 52 -2.35 -5.51 -11.48
CA PRO A 52 -2.81 -5.12 -10.15
C PRO A 52 -1.79 -5.47 -9.03
N ALA A 53 -1.12 -6.62 -9.16
CA ALA A 53 -0.07 -7.06 -8.24
C ALA A 53 1.16 -6.14 -8.19
N THR A 54 1.34 -5.26 -9.17
CA THR A 54 2.37 -4.22 -9.11
C THR A 54 2.03 -3.17 -8.06
N ILE A 55 0.74 -2.88 -7.85
CA ILE A 55 0.27 -1.90 -6.86
C ILE A 55 -0.01 -2.57 -5.51
N ASP A 56 -0.74 -3.69 -5.49
CA ASP A 56 -1.07 -4.35 -4.23
C ASP A 56 -1.10 -5.87 -4.34
N VAL A 57 -0.13 -6.55 -3.74
CA VAL A 57 -0.08 -8.02 -3.71
C VAL A 57 -1.00 -8.63 -2.66
N TRP A 58 -1.51 -7.86 -1.69
CA TRP A 58 -2.40 -8.37 -0.65
C TRP A 58 -3.84 -8.43 -1.11
N GLN A 59 -4.29 -7.43 -1.88
CA GLN A 59 -5.67 -7.38 -2.37
C GLN A 59 -5.80 -7.88 -3.80
N THR A 60 -4.69 -8.24 -4.49
CA THR A 60 -4.79 -8.88 -5.81
C THR A 60 -5.55 -10.21 -5.72
N GLY A 61 -6.71 -10.27 -6.37
CA GLY A 61 -7.55 -11.47 -6.42
C GLY A 61 -8.54 -11.59 -5.27
N LEU A 62 -8.66 -10.57 -4.41
CA LEU A 62 -9.82 -10.42 -3.55
C LEU A 62 -10.94 -9.73 -4.34
N ASP A 63 -12.12 -10.32 -4.32
CA ASP A 63 -13.36 -9.79 -4.87
C ASP A 63 -13.66 -8.44 -4.18
N ASP A 64 -14.29 -7.49 -4.88
CA ASP A 64 -14.62 -6.13 -4.39
C ASP A 64 -15.42 -6.08 -3.06
N GLU A 65 -15.89 -7.22 -2.55
CA GLU A 65 -16.62 -7.36 -1.29
C GLU A 65 -15.73 -7.60 -0.05
N GLY A 66 -14.41 -7.67 -0.21
CA GLY A 66 -13.46 -7.82 0.89
C GLY A 66 -13.17 -6.52 1.61
N ALA A 67 -13.94 -6.25 2.69
CA ALA A 67 -13.85 -5.10 3.58
C ALA A 67 -12.43 -4.48 3.72
N SER A 68 -12.37 -3.15 3.53
CA SER A 68 -11.25 -2.30 3.92
C SER A 68 -10.64 -2.76 5.26
N ALA A 69 -9.32 -2.92 5.29
CA ALA A 69 -8.58 -3.25 6.52
C ALA A 69 -8.80 -2.16 7.60
N ALA A 70 -8.95 -0.90 7.20
CA ALA A 70 -9.32 0.19 8.09
C ALA A 70 -10.74 -0.01 8.68
N ASP A 71 -11.71 -0.49 7.89
CA ASP A 71 -13.05 -0.81 8.39
C ASP A 71 -13.04 -2.06 9.30
N GLY A 72 -12.22 -3.06 8.98
CA GLY A 72 -11.95 -4.20 9.84
C GLY A 72 -11.40 -3.75 11.21
N LEU A 73 -10.42 -2.84 11.23
CA LEU A 73 -9.85 -2.32 12.46
C LEU A 73 -10.84 -1.49 13.28
N LYS A 74 -11.70 -0.68 12.65
CA LYS A 74 -12.77 0.05 13.34
C LYS A 74 -13.75 -0.89 14.04
N SER A 75 -14.09 -2.02 13.41
CA SER A 75 -14.98 -3.02 14.01
C SER A 75 -14.40 -3.68 15.27
N LEU A 76 -13.07 -3.79 15.35
CA LEU A 76 -12.36 -4.37 16.50
C LEU A 76 -12.20 -3.38 17.67
N GLY A 77 -12.23 -2.07 17.41
CA GLY A 77 -12.09 -1.02 18.42
C GLY A 77 -13.39 -0.60 19.12
N GLY A 78 -14.54 -1.14 18.70
CA GLY A 78 -15.87 -0.68 19.11
C GLY A 78 -16.55 -1.40 20.28
N ASN A 79 -15.89 -2.36 20.95
CA ASN A 79 -16.43 -3.00 22.15
C ASN A 79 -15.82 -2.37 23.42
N SER A 80 -16.39 -1.25 23.84
CA SER A 80 -16.23 -0.69 25.19
C SER A 80 -17.58 -0.34 25.78
#